data_AF-A0A8S3Z832-F1
#
_entry.id   AF-A0A8S3Z832-F1
#
_cell.length_a   1.000
_cell.length_b   1.000
_cell.length_c   1.000
_cell.angle_alpha   90.00
_cell.angle_beta   90.00
_cell.angle_gamma   90.00
#
_symmetry.space_group_name_H-M   'P 1'
#
loop_
_entity.id
_entity.type
_entity.pdbx_description
1 polymer ?
#
loop_
_entity_poly.entity_id
_entity_poly.type
_entity_poly.pdbx_seq_one_letter_code
_entity_poly.pdbx_strand_id
1 'polypeptide(L)'
;MNLCTVYNLTVLSFVLGAVSVGLFALAVSTDSWLLTRESLSSPKEARTNVTAKVMWIRVWTGLWRLCMVHEEAPDFINCMAISYEEMGTGRGETFSTTSFAIIVTTRRAVTLPVSSLILAVTGVIFSVVGNIKKDVKSLVGGVLFILSGLSLAVGMILYISAINDEVGYRVSTSKQGGGGFSYEYGWSFFTAGFGFLASEMAAVVTVTLYLKRNSRPEDMARIIPGLEDKMTDDLEYPCEHVSSSSTDRHPFCHSERDNACFHLCRDLRPPSVTA
;
A
#
# COMPACT_ATOMS: atom_id res chain seq x y z
N MET A 1 -28.19 9.91 9.67
CA MET A 1 -26.85 9.26 9.63
C MET A 1 -26.61 8.55 10.96
N ASN A 2 -26.28 7.26 10.95
CA ASN A 2 -25.99 6.53 12.19
C ASN A 2 -24.60 6.92 12.71
N LEU A 3 -24.56 7.69 13.80
CA LEU A 3 -23.34 8.17 14.46
C LEU A 3 -22.37 7.01 14.80
N CYS A 4 -22.95 5.86 15.18
CA CYS A 4 -22.23 4.62 15.48
C CYS A 4 -21.42 4.09 14.28
N THR A 5 -21.94 4.20 13.06
CA THR A 5 -21.22 3.71 11.86
C THR A 5 -20.01 4.57 11.53
N VAL A 6 -20.10 5.89 11.70
CA VAL A 6 -18.97 6.80 11.43
C VAL A 6 -17.88 6.61 12.49
N TYR A 7 -18.25 6.47 13.76
CA TYR A 7 -17.30 6.17 14.82
C TYR A 7 -16.51 4.87 14.56
N ASN A 8 -17.21 3.79 14.19
CA ASN A 8 -16.57 2.50 13.88
C ASN A 8 -15.59 2.61 12.70
N LEU A 9 -15.95 3.37 11.66
CA LEU A 9 -15.07 3.63 10.51
C LEU A 9 -13.82 4.43 10.91
N THR A 10 -13.95 5.42 11.79
CA THR A 10 -12.79 6.21 12.28
C THR A 10 -11.83 5.34 13.08
N VAL A 11 -12.35 4.52 13.99
CA VAL A 11 -11.55 3.60 14.80
C VAL A 11 -10.85 2.59 13.89
N LEU A 12 -11.57 2.03 12.92
CA LEU A 12 -11.01 1.07 11.96
C LEU A 12 -9.89 1.71 11.12
N SER A 13 -10.07 2.92 10.60
CA SER A 13 -9.04 3.66 9.85
C SER A 13 -7.78 3.86 10.70
N PHE A 14 -7.93 4.27 11.96
CA PHE A 14 -6.79 4.47 12.87
C PHE A 14 -6.04 3.17 13.17
N VAL A 15 -6.76 2.09 13.47
CA VAL A 15 -6.17 0.78 13.76
C VAL A 15 -5.45 0.24 12.53
N LEU A 16 -6.07 0.27 11.35
CA LEU A 16 -5.43 -0.20 10.11
C LEU A 16 -4.19 0.64 9.74
N GLY A 17 -4.26 1.97 9.93
CA GLY A 17 -3.12 2.87 9.70
C GLY A 17 -1.96 2.63 10.68
N ALA A 18 -2.26 2.35 11.95
CA ALA A 18 -1.24 2.02 12.94
C ALA A 18 -0.60 0.64 12.65
N VAL A 19 -1.41 -0.35 12.29
CA VAL A 19 -0.95 -1.69 11.91
C VAL A 19 -0.07 -1.64 10.67
N SER A 20 -0.45 -0.87 9.64
CA SER A 20 0.36 -0.76 8.41
C SER A 20 1.73 -0.14 8.68
N VAL A 21 1.78 0.96 9.43
CA VAL A 21 3.07 1.59 9.83
C VAL A 21 3.91 0.64 10.69
N GLY A 22 3.29 -0.09 11.63
CA GLY A 22 3.99 -1.08 12.43
C GLY A 22 4.60 -2.20 11.59
N LEU A 23 3.85 -2.73 10.62
CA LEU A 23 4.32 -3.76 9.70
C LEU A 23 5.43 -3.25 8.78
N PHE A 24 5.34 -2.01 8.28
CA PHE A 24 6.41 -1.40 7.49
C PHE A 24 7.68 -1.19 8.31
N ALA A 25 7.56 -0.71 9.54
CA ALA A 25 8.70 -0.55 10.44
C ALA A 25 9.35 -1.89 10.79
N LEU A 26 8.55 -2.92 11.07
CA LEU A 26 9.04 -4.28 11.30
C LEU A 26 9.77 -4.82 10.06
N ALA A 27 9.16 -4.70 8.88
CA ALA A 27 9.79 -5.14 7.64
C ALA A 27 11.14 -4.44 7.41
N VAL A 28 11.22 -3.11 7.56
CA VAL A 28 12.45 -2.34 7.30
C VAL A 28 13.53 -2.55 8.38
N SER A 29 13.16 -2.83 9.62
CA SER A 29 14.11 -2.98 10.74
C SER A 29 14.66 -4.39 10.94
N THR A 30 13.98 -5.42 10.41
CA THR A 30 14.35 -6.81 10.63
C THR A 30 15.24 -7.38 9.53
N ASP A 31 16.11 -8.31 9.93
CA ASP A 31 17.17 -8.85 9.07
C ASP A 31 16.80 -10.17 8.37
N SER A 32 15.52 -10.38 8.05
CA SER A 32 14.99 -11.66 7.56
C SER A 32 14.13 -11.50 6.30
N TRP A 33 14.68 -10.86 5.28
CA TRP A 33 14.03 -10.70 3.97
C TRP A 33 14.26 -11.91 3.06
N LEU A 34 15.50 -12.37 2.98
CA LEU A 34 15.90 -13.52 2.17
C LEU A 34 16.91 -14.38 2.93
N LEU A 35 16.65 -15.67 2.93
CA LEU A 35 17.51 -16.72 3.45
C LEU A 35 18.12 -17.46 2.27
N THR A 36 19.45 -17.48 2.17
CA THR A 36 20.15 -18.25 1.15
C THR A 36 21.01 -19.34 1.79
N ARG A 37 21.13 -20.46 1.08
CA ARG A 37 22.02 -21.56 1.42
C ARG A 37 22.97 -21.78 0.26
N GLU A 38 24.25 -21.53 0.51
CA GLU A 38 25.31 -21.60 -0.49
C GLU A 38 26.33 -22.68 -0.11
N SER A 39 26.89 -23.37 -1.11
CA SER A 39 28.05 -24.24 -0.94
C SER A 39 29.29 -23.55 -1.47
N LEU A 40 30.31 -23.36 -0.61
CA LEU A 40 31.64 -22.95 -1.04
C LEU A 40 32.54 -24.16 -1.12
N SER A 41 33.38 -24.21 -2.15
CA SER A 41 34.50 -25.14 -2.21
C SER A 41 35.76 -24.39 -1.78
N SER A 42 36.47 -24.91 -0.79
CA SER A 42 37.77 -24.34 -0.42
C SER A 42 38.74 -24.46 -1.60
N PRO A 43 39.56 -23.43 -1.91
CA PRO A 43 40.63 -23.58 -2.89
C PRO A 43 41.54 -24.72 -2.43
N LYS A 44 41.94 -25.59 -3.37
CA LYS A 44 42.90 -26.66 -3.11
C LYS A 44 44.20 -26.00 -2.66
N GLU A 45 44.60 -26.21 -1.40
CA GLU A 45 45.95 -25.87 -0.97
C GLU A 45 46.90 -26.84 -1.70
N ALA A 46 47.66 -26.31 -2.67
CA ALA A 46 48.46 -27.08 -3.64
C ALA A 46 49.55 -27.97 -3.01
N ARG A 47 49.67 -27.97 -1.68
CA ARG A 47 50.73 -28.65 -0.92
C ARG A 47 50.27 -29.89 -0.16
N THR A 48 48.97 -30.17 -0.09
CA THR A 48 48.44 -31.36 0.60
C THR A 48 47.35 -32.04 -0.24
N ASN A 49 47.36 -33.38 -0.30
CA ASN A 49 46.31 -34.22 -0.92
C ASN A 49 44.99 -34.16 -0.12
N VAL A 50 44.57 -32.99 0.35
CA VAL A 50 43.29 -32.78 1.02
C VAL A 50 42.25 -32.55 -0.08
N THR A 51 41.33 -33.49 -0.20
CA THR A 51 40.14 -33.36 -1.05
C THR A 51 39.43 -32.04 -0.75
N ALA A 52 39.04 -31.29 -1.79
CA ALA A 52 38.33 -30.03 -1.63
C ALA A 52 37.12 -30.22 -0.72
N LYS A 53 37.17 -29.60 0.47
CA LYS A 53 36.06 -29.66 1.42
C LYS A 53 34.97 -28.73 0.93
N VAL A 54 33.77 -29.28 0.73
CA VAL A 54 32.56 -28.50 0.43
C VAL A 54 31.98 -28.06 1.76
N MET A 55 31.95 -26.75 1.99
CA MET A 55 31.40 -26.15 3.18
C MET A 55 30.07 -25.46 2.85
N TRP A 56 29.06 -25.67 3.70
CA TRP A 56 27.75 -25.06 3.55
C TRP A 56 27.63 -23.85 4.48
N ILE A 57 27.13 -22.75 3.93
CA ILE A 57 26.83 -21.53 4.67
C ILE A 57 25.36 -21.19 4.53
N ARG A 58 24.78 -20.70 5.62
CA ARG A 58 23.46 -20.07 5.63
C ARG A 58 23.63 -18.57 5.81
N VAL A 59 22.94 -17.79 4.98
CA VAL A 59 23.00 -16.33 4.98
C VAL A 59 21.61 -15.77 5.15
N TRP A 60 21.42 -14.93 6.16
CA TRP A 60 20.23 -14.12 6.34
C TRP A 60 20.54 -12.71 5.87
N THR A 61 19.66 -12.18 5.02
CA THR A 61 19.80 -10.82 4.50
C THR A 61 18.63 -9.97 4.99
N GLY A 62 18.99 -8.87 5.64
CA GLY A 62 18.11 -7.76 5.93
C GLY A 62 18.21 -6.67 4.89
N LEU A 63 17.54 -5.55 5.19
CA LEU A 63 17.66 -4.35 4.37
C LEU A 63 18.96 -3.57 4.63
N TRP A 64 19.58 -3.75 5.80
CA TRP A 64 20.76 -2.96 6.22
C TRP A 64 21.97 -3.81 6.60
N ARG A 65 21.72 -5.05 7.01
CA ARG A 65 22.72 -5.99 7.51
C ARG A 65 22.53 -7.34 6.86
N LEU A 66 23.62 -8.08 6.75
CA LEU A 66 23.59 -9.50 6.43
C LEU A 66 24.34 -10.27 7.51
N CYS A 67 23.85 -11.46 7.81
CA CYS A 67 24.46 -12.36 8.78
C CYS A 67 24.71 -13.70 8.11
N MET A 68 25.85 -14.31 8.38
CA MET A 68 26.23 -15.62 7.86
C MET A 68 26.64 -16.56 8.99
N VAL A 69 26.28 -17.83 8.84
CA VAL A 69 26.65 -18.92 9.74
C VAL A 69 27.16 -20.11 8.94
N HIS A 70 28.28 -20.66 9.40
CA HIS A 70 28.82 -21.91 8.89
C HIS A 70 28.08 -23.11 9.50
N GLU A 71 27.65 -24.07 8.68
CA GLU A 71 26.94 -25.25 9.20
C GLU A 71 27.81 -26.14 10.08
N GLU A 72 29.13 -26.17 9.84
CA GLU A 72 30.08 -26.97 10.61
C GLU A 72 30.52 -26.32 11.92
N ALA A 73 30.32 -25.00 12.06
CA ALA A 73 30.71 -24.22 13.22
C ALA A 73 29.62 -23.19 13.55
N PRO A 74 28.46 -23.64 14.08
CA PRO A 74 27.30 -22.80 14.31
C PRO A 74 27.52 -21.69 15.36
N ASP A 75 28.58 -21.80 16.16
CA ASP A 75 28.92 -20.84 17.22
C ASP A 75 29.43 -19.49 16.67
N PHE A 76 29.82 -19.44 15.39
CA PHE A 76 30.33 -18.24 14.76
C PHE A 76 29.30 -17.62 13.81
N ILE A 77 28.54 -16.67 14.35
CA ILE A 77 27.64 -15.80 13.58
C ILE A 77 28.39 -14.54 13.21
N ASN A 78 28.65 -14.33 11.92
CA ASN A 78 29.26 -13.09 11.42
C ASN A 78 28.19 -12.21 10.79
N CYS A 79 27.90 -11.07 11.41
CA CYS A 79 27.00 -10.06 10.87
C CYS A 79 27.79 -8.84 10.42
N MET A 80 27.54 -8.38 9.20
CA MET A 80 28.18 -7.20 8.64
C MET A 80 27.14 -6.25 8.03
N ALA A 81 27.44 -4.95 8.13
CA ALA A 81 26.65 -3.94 7.45
C ALA A 81 26.84 -4.08 5.95
N ILE A 82 25.75 -3.89 5.21
CA ILE A 82 25.81 -3.86 3.76
C ILE A 82 26.49 -2.55 3.34
N SER A 83 27.70 -2.64 2.80
CA SER A 83 28.38 -1.49 2.17
C SER A 83 27.84 -1.31 0.75
N TYR A 84 27.10 -0.21 0.53
CA TYR A 84 26.57 0.20 -0.79
C TYR A 84 27.53 1.09 -1.58
N GLU A 85 28.72 1.33 -1.06
CA GLU A 85 29.81 1.99 -1.78
C GLU A 85 30.23 1.06 -2.93
N GLU A 86 30.46 1.61 -4.12
CA GLU A 86 30.76 0.84 -5.33
C GLU A 86 31.85 -0.19 -5.01
N MET A 87 31.44 -1.44 -4.83
CA MET A 87 32.36 -2.55 -4.78
C MET A 87 32.79 -2.76 -6.21
N GLY A 88 33.75 -1.93 -6.64
CA GLY A 88 34.51 -2.10 -7.86
C GLY A 88 35.35 -3.37 -7.72
N THR A 89 34.72 -4.52 -7.85
CA THR A 89 35.40 -5.80 -8.02
C THR A 89 34.58 -6.61 -9.01
N GLY A 90 35.18 -6.87 -10.16
CA GLY A 90 34.52 -7.45 -11.32
C GLY A 90 33.72 -8.72 -11.01
N ARG A 91 32.66 -8.88 -11.79
CA ARG A 91 31.92 -10.11 -12.06
C ARG A 91 32.89 -11.27 -12.29
N GLY A 92 33.28 -11.98 -11.22
CA GLY A 92 34.20 -13.13 -11.33
C GLY A 92 35.14 -13.41 -10.17
N GLU A 93 35.22 -12.59 -9.11
CA GLU A 93 36.13 -12.91 -7.99
C GLU A 93 35.48 -13.82 -6.94
N THR A 94 36.17 -14.94 -6.67
CA THR A 94 35.83 -16.14 -5.90
C THR A 94 35.48 -15.93 -4.42
N PHE A 95 35.31 -14.69 -3.97
CA PHE A 95 35.05 -14.34 -2.57
C PHE A 95 33.82 -13.43 -2.36
N SER A 96 33.16 -12.99 -3.44
CA SER A 96 31.93 -12.19 -3.33
C SER A 96 30.69 -13.10 -3.36
N THR A 97 30.05 -13.27 -2.20
CA THR A 97 28.81 -14.06 -2.08
C THR A 97 27.69 -13.42 -2.92
N THR A 98 26.78 -14.23 -3.45
CA THR A 98 25.70 -13.77 -4.36
C THR A 98 24.85 -12.66 -3.74
N SER A 99 24.74 -12.70 -2.42
CA SER A 99 24.05 -11.72 -1.60
C SER A 99 24.62 -10.31 -1.78
N PHE A 100 25.93 -10.13 -1.95
CA PHE A 100 26.50 -8.79 -2.15
C PHE A 100 26.17 -8.17 -3.51
N ALA A 101 26.19 -8.97 -4.58
CA ALA A 101 25.85 -8.50 -5.93
C ALA A 101 24.38 -8.08 -6.05
N ILE A 102 23.48 -8.90 -5.48
CA ILE A 102 22.04 -8.59 -5.35
C ILE A 102 21.87 -7.26 -4.62
N ILE A 103 22.56 -7.04 -3.51
CA ILE A 103 22.28 -5.88 -2.66
C ILE A 103 22.79 -4.57 -3.28
N VAL A 104 23.90 -4.58 -4.03
CA VAL A 104 24.44 -3.39 -4.72
C VAL A 104 23.47 -2.90 -5.82
N THR A 105 22.88 -3.81 -6.60
CA THR A 105 21.86 -3.49 -7.62
C THR A 105 20.51 -3.13 -6.98
N THR A 106 20.22 -3.69 -5.81
CA THR A 106 18.97 -3.50 -5.03
C THR A 106 18.97 -2.20 -4.20
N ARG A 107 20.03 -1.37 -4.22
CA ARG A 107 20.07 -0.08 -3.50
C ARG A 107 18.87 0.82 -3.83
N ARG A 108 18.42 0.86 -5.09
CA ARG A 108 17.21 1.60 -5.49
C ARG A 108 15.93 0.95 -4.96
N ALA A 109 15.89 -0.37 -4.92
CA ALA A 109 14.77 -1.12 -4.37
C ALA A 109 14.64 -0.96 -2.85
N VAL A 110 15.73 -0.73 -2.10
CA VAL A 110 15.70 -0.43 -0.65
C VAL A 110 15.15 0.97 -0.34
N THR A 111 15.43 1.96 -1.20
CA THR A 111 14.95 3.32 -0.98
C THR A 111 13.43 3.46 -1.08
N LEU A 112 12.76 2.56 -1.80
CA LEU A 112 11.30 2.60 -2.00
C LEU A 112 10.50 2.11 -0.77
N PRO A 113 10.82 0.99 -0.10
CA PRO A 113 10.25 0.62 1.20
C PRO A 113 10.54 1.63 2.32
N VAL A 114 11.68 2.31 2.28
CA VAL A 114 12.00 3.35 3.27
C VAL A 114 11.16 4.61 3.01
N SER A 115 11.06 5.05 1.75
CA SER A 115 10.20 6.18 1.40
C SER A 115 8.72 5.86 1.64
N SER A 116 8.27 4.63 1.39
CA SER A 116 6.91 4.20 1.70
C SER A 116 6.61 4.29 3.19
N LEU A 117 7.54 3.88 4.07
CA LEU A 117 7.38 4.02 5.52
C LEU A 117 7.22 5.49 5.93
N ILE A 118 8.04 6.40 5.38
CA ILE A 118 7.94 7.85 5.67
C ILE A 118 6.59 8.40 5.19
N LEU A 119 6.15 8.02 3.98
CA LEU A 119 4.85 8.41 3.44
C LEU A 119 3.69 7.86 4.27
N ALA A 120 3.78 6.62 4.78
CA ALA A 120 2.75 6.01 5.64
C ALA A 120 2.62 6.74 6.97
N VAL A 121 3.75 7.05 7.63
CA VAL A 121 3.76 7.82 8.88
C VAL A 121 3.13 9.19 8.67
N THR A 122 3.51 9.86 7.59
CA THR A 122 2.94 11.15 7.21
C THR A 122 1.43 11.03 6.93
N GLY A 123 1.01 9.98 6.22
CA GLY A 123 -0.40 9.65 5.95
C GLY A 123 -1.23 9.45 7.21
N VAL A 124 -0.72 8.72 8.22
CA VAL A 124 -1.37 8.56 9.53
C VAL A 124 -1.57 9.93 10.18
N ILE A 125 -0.53 10.78 10.21
CA ILE A 125 -0.60 12.11 10.85
C ILE A 125 -1.68 12.97 10.18
N PHE A 126 -1.68 13.06 8.84
CA PHE A 126 -2.68 13.81 8.10
C PHE A 126 -4.09 13.23 8.26
N SER A 127 -4.23 11.90 8.26
CA SER A 127 -5.50 11.22 8.51
C SER A 127 -6.04 11.55 9.90
N VAL A 128 -5.23 11.45 10.96
CA VAL A 128 -5.64 11.77 12.34
C VAL A 128 -6.04 13.24 12.46
N VAL A 129 -5.20 14.17 12.00
CA VAL A 129 -5.48 15.61 12.07
C VAL A 129 -6.74 15.98 11.27
N GLY A 130 -6.89 15.41 10.07
CA GLY A 130 -8.06 15.63 9.22
C GLY A 130 -9.34 15.01 9.76
N ASN A 131 -9.24 13.89 10.48
CA ASN A 131 -10.38 13.27 11.15
C ASN A 131 -10.85 14.13 12.34
N ILE A 132 -9.92 14.64 13.17
CA ILE A 132 -10.23 15.50 14.33
C ILE A 132 -10.81 16.85 13.88
N LYS A 133 -10.14 17.56 12.96
CA LYS A 133 -10.53 18.91 12.52
C LYS A 133 -11.64 18.95 11.47
N LYS A 134 -12.12 17.77 11.06
CA LYS A 134 -13.08 17.57 9.99
C LYS A 134 -12.71 18.21 8.64
N ASP A 135 -11.43 18.11 8.27
CA ASP A 135 -10.82 18.88 7.17
C ASP A 135 -10.45 17.98 5.96
N VAL A 136 -10.21 18.61 4.79
CA VAL A 136 -9.70 18.02 3.54
C VAL A 136 -8.37 17.29 3.75
N LYS A 137 -7.63 17.64 4.81
CA LYS A 137 -6.41 16.93 5.24
C LYS A 137 -6.62 15.43 5.43
N SER A 138 -7.83 14.97 5.75
CA SER A 138 -8.14 13.54 5.86
C SER A 138 -8.08 12.84 4.50
N LEU A 139 -8.50 13.52 3.43
CA LEU A 139 -8.41 13.01 2.06
C LEU A 139 -6.94 12.94 1.62
N VAL A 140 -6.15 13.98 1.92
CA VAL A 140 -4.70 13.99 1.67
C VAL A 140 -4.00 12.82 2.37
N GLY A 141 -4.36 12.54 3.62
CA GLY A 141 -3.86 11.36 4.34
C GLY A 141 -4.19 10.04 3.64
N GLY A 142 -5.42 9.90 3.12
CA GLY A 142 -5.83 8.75 2.31
C GLY A 142 -5.00 8.59 1.03
N VAL A 143 -4.76 9.68 0.29
CA VAL A 143 -3.92 9.66 -0.91
C VAL A 143 -2.47 9.28 -0.58
N LEU A 144 -1.92 9.80 0.52
CA LEU A 144 -0.58 9.44 0.98
C LEU A 144 -0.46 7.94 1.31
N PHE A 145 -1.51 7.32 1.88
CA PHE A 145 -1.52 5.87 2.09
C PHE A 145 -1.50 5.08 0.78
N ILE A 146 -2.21 5.53 -0.25
CA ILE A 146 -2.18 4.89 -1.58
C ILE A 146 -0.77 5.00 -2.18
N LEU A 147 -0.17 6.20 -2.17
CA LEU A 147 1.18 6.41 -2.69
C LEU A 147 2.22 5.60 -1.91
N SER A 148 2.05 5.50 -0.59
CA SER A 148 2.87 4.67 0.27
C SER A 148 2.74 3.18 -0.08
N GLY A 149 1.51 2.66 -0.23
CA GLY A 149 1.28 1.27 -0.63
C GLY A 149 1.88 0.95 -1.99
N LEU A 150 1.65 1.79 -2.99
CA LEU A 150 2.20 1.64 -4.35
C LEU A 150 3.73 1.69 -4.37
N SER A 151 4.35 2.64 -3.64
CA SER A 151 5.82 2.71 -3.56
C SER A 151 6.42 1.45 -2.92
N LEU A 152 5.78 0.89 -1.89
CA LEU A 152 6.21 -0.38 -1.32
C LEU A 152 6.02 -1.54 -2.31
N ALA A 153 4.89 -1.62 -3.00
CA ALA A 153 4.63 -2.68 -3.99
C ALA A 153 5.67 -2.67 -5.11
N VAL A 154 6.00 -1.50 -5.65
CA VAL A 154 7.08 -1.35 -6.64
C VAL A 154 8.43 -1.75 -6.06
N GLY A 155 8.75 -1.31 -4.84
CA GLY A 155 9.98 -1.71 -4.15
C GLY A 155 10.11 -3.23 -3.97
N MET A 156 9.02 -3.89 -3.59
CA MET A 156 8.94 -5.35 -3.45
C MET A 156 9.13 -6.08 -4.78
N ILE A 157 8.51 -5.59 -5.86
CA ILE A 157 8.68 -6.18 -7.20
C ILE A 157 10.14 -6.05 -7.63
N LEU A 158 10.76 -4.87 -7.48
CA LEU A 158 12.15 -4.65 -7.83
C LEU A 158 13.10 -5.52 -6.99
N TYR A 159 12.80 -5.73 -5.72
CA TYR A 159 13.55 -6.63 -4.83
C TYR A 159 13.52 -8.08 -5.35
N ILE A 160 12.33 -8.60 -5.67
CA ILE A 160 12.17 -9.96 -6.23
C ILE A 160 12.88 -10.08 -7.58
N SER A 161 12.75 -9.06 -8.45
CA SER A 161 13.40 -9.06 -9.76
C SER A 161 14.93 -9.10 -9.65
N ALA A 162 15.51 -8.32 -8.74
CA ALA A 162 16.95 -8.32 -8.52
C ALA A 162 17.46 -9.67 -8.01
N ILE A 163 16.72 -10.32 -7.11
CA ILE A 163 17.04 -11.68 -6.66
C ILE A 163 16.99 -12.65 -7.85
N ASN A 164 15.90 -12.61 -8.63
CA ASN A 164 15.72 -13.56 -9.72
C ASN A 164 16.78 -13.43 -10.83
N ASP A 165 17.24 -12.21 -11.12
CA ASP A 165 18.32 -11.97 -12.09
C ASP A 165 19.65 -12.61 -11.64
N GLU A 166 19.97 -12.44 -10.35
CA GLU A 166 21.21 -12.94 -9.76
C GLU A 166 21.19 -14.47 -9.56
N VAL A 167 20.05 -15.03 -9.14
CA VAL A 167 19.85 -16.48 -9.07
C VAL A 167 19.89 -17.10 -10.47
N GLY A 168 19.26 -16.47 -11.48
CA GLY A 168 19.28 -16.91 -12.87
C GLY A 168 20.72 -17.01 -13.41
N TYR A 169 21.53 -15.99 -13.15
CA TYR A 169 22.95 -15.99 -13.52
C TYR A 169 23.73 -17.14 -12.84
N ARG A 170 23.50 -17.40 -11.55
CA ARG A 170 24.22 -18.45 -10.82
C ARG A 170 23.76 -19.86 -11.16
N VAL A 171 22.48 -20.10 -11.43
CA VAL A 171 22.00 -21.40 -11.94
C VAL A 171 22.62 -21.72 -13.30
N SER A 172 22.76 -20.71 -14.18
CA SER A 172 23.43 -20.88 -15.47
C SER A 172 24.92 -21.25 -15.32
N THR A 173 25.60 -20.69 -14.31
CA THR A 173 27.03 -20.94 -14.03
C THR A 173 27.25 -22.24 -13.24
N SER A 174 26.36 -22.57 -12.29
CA SER A 174 26.40 -23.77 -11.45
C SER A 174 26.16 -25.06 -12.24
N LYS A 175 25.36 -25.02 -13.32
CA LYS A 175 25.24 -26.15 -14.27
C LYS A 175 26.60 -26.60 -14.84
N GLN A 176 27.62 -25.73 -14.80
CA GLN A 176 28.97 -26.02 -15.25
C GLN A 176 29.92 -26.45 -14.12
N GLY A 177 29.50 -26.39 -12.85
CA GLY A 177 30.35 -26.59 -11.69
C GLY A 177 29.62 -26.91 -10.39
N GLY A 178 28.73 -27.91 -10.37
CA GLY A 178 28.35 -28.74 -9.21
C GLY A 178 27.91 -28.12 -7.87
N GLY A 179 27.78 -26.80 -7.75
CA GLY A 179 27.48 -26.11 -6.49
C GLY A 179 25.98 -25.94 -6.25
N GLY A 180 25.47 -26.48 -5.14
CA GLY A 180 24.08 -26.28 -4.72
C GLY A 180 23.85 -24.87 -4.19
N PHE A 181 22.83 -24.19 -4.73
CA PHE A 181 22.32 -22.89 -4.26
C PHE A 181 20.81 -23.00 -4.06
N SER A 182 20.32 -22.63 -2.87
CA SER A 182 18.90 -22.59 -2.54
C SER A 182 18.58 -21.28 -1.84
N TYR A 183 17.39 -20.73 -2.09
CA TYR A 183 16.93 -19.50 -1.47
C TYR A 183 15.47 -19.62 -1.01
N GLU A 184 15.14 -18.95 0.08
CA GLU A 184 13.82 -18.89 0.69
C GLU A 184 13.52 -17.45 1.11
N TYR A 185 12.27 -17.00 0.96
CA TYR A 185 11.84 -15.69 1.46
C TYR A 185 11.62 -15.75 2.96
N GLY A 186 12.10 -14.74 3.68
CA GLY A 186 11.96 -14.66 5.13
C GLY A 186 10.68 -13.93 5.58
N TRP A 187 10.43 -13.96 6.89
CA TRP A 187 9.21 -13.41 7.49
C TRP A 187 9.03 -11.90 7.24
N SER A 188 10.12 -11.13 7.19
CA SER A 188 10.08 -9.68 6.96
C SER A 188 9.43 -9.35 5.62
N PHE A 189 9.70 -10.16 4.59
CA PHE A 189 9.11 -10.01 3.27
C PHE A 189 7.58 -10.18 3.30
N PHE A 190 7.08 -11.19 4.02
CA PHE A 190 5.64 -11.39 4.19
C PHE A 190 5.00 -10.27 5.03
N THR A 191 5.67 -9.80 6.07
CA THR A 191 5.17 -8.66 6.86
C THR A 191 5.04 -7.39 6.05
N ALA A 192 5.95 -7.14 5.09
CA ALA A 192 5.82 -6.04 4.13
C ALA A 192 4.57 -6.20 3.25
N GLY A 193 4.30 -7.42 2.76
CA GLY A 193 3.09 -7.74 1.99
C GLY A 193 1.79 -7.54 2.79
N PHE A 194 1.74 -8.00 4.04
CA PHE A 194 0.60 -7.75 4.92
C PHE A 194 0.44 -6.26 5.26
N GLY A 195 1.56 -5.55 5.43
CA GLY A 195 1.56 -4.10 5.62
C GLY A 195 0.95 -3.36 4.43
N PHE A 196 1.27 -3.80 3.20
CA PHE A 196 0.72 -3.22 1.97
C PHE A 196 -0.80 -3.38 1.91
N LEU A 197 -1.29 -4.58 2.20
CA LEU A 197 -2.73 -4.83 2.25
C LEU A 197 -3.40 -3.96 3.33
N ALA A 198 -2.80 -3.87 4.52
CA ALA A 198 -3.29 -3.02 5.59
C ALA A 198 -3.30 -1.53 5.20
N SER A 199 -2.29 -1.03 4.48
CA SER A 199 -2.24 0.37 4.02
C SER A 199 -3.32 0.68 2.98
N GLU A 200 -3.57 -0.23 2.03
CA GLU A 200 -4.63 -0.03 1.03
C GLU A 200 -6.02 -0.06 1.67
N MET A 201 -6.24 -0.98 2.62
CA MET A 201 -7.48 -1.01 3.40
C MET A 201 -7.64 0.27 4.23
N ALA A 202 -6.57 0.76 4.86
CA ALA A 202 -6.59 2.02 5.59
C ALA A 202 -6.91 3.21 4.68
N ALA A 203 -6.36 3.24 3.45
CA ALA A 203 -6.64 4.25 2.46
C ALA A 203 -8.13 4.26 2.06
N VAL A 204 -8.67 3.11 1.66
CA VAL A 204 -10.08 2.98 1.24
C VAL A 204 -11.03 3.39 2.36
N VAL A 205 -10.79 2.94 3.60
CA VAL A 205 -11.61 3.32 4.75
C VAL A 205 -11.51 4.82 5.02
N THR A 206 -10.32 5.41 4.93
CA THR A 206 -10.10 6.86 5.16
C THR A 206 -10.80 7.71 4.10
N VAL A 207 -10.70 7.34 2.82
CA VAL A 207 -11.38 8.04 1.72
C VAL A 207 -12.89 7.87 1.84
N THR A 208 -13.37 6.66 2.13
CA THR A 208 -14.80 6.39 2.31
C THR A 208 -15.37 7.18 3.48
N LEU A 209 -14.63 7.29 4.59
CA LEU A 209 -15.01 8.10 5.74
C LEU A 209 -15.12 9.58 5.34
N TYR A 210 -14.14 10.10 4.60
CA TYR A 210 -14.17 11.48 4.10
C TYR A 210 -15.39 11.74 3.20
N LEU A 211 -15.62 10.88 2.21
CA LEU A 211 -16.77 10.99 1.29
C LEU A 211 -18.09 10.90 2.05
N LYS A 212 -18.21 9.97 3.00
CA LYS A 212 -19.41 9.81 3.82
C LYS A 212 -19.67 11.01 4.74
N ARG A 213 -18.61 11.70 5.19
CA ARG A 213 -18.75 12.89 6.03
C ARG A 213 -19.14 14.13 5.23
N ASN A 214 -18.64 14.23 3.99
CA ASN A 214 -18.85 15.37 3.09
C ASN A 214 -19.86 15.06 1.98
N SER A 215 -20.80 14.12 2.20
CA SER A 215 -21.81 13.73 1.20
C SER A 215 -22.91 14.78 0.96
N ARG A 216 -22.74 16.02 1.45
CA ARG A 216 -23.69 17.10 1.17
C ARG A 216 -23.52 17.51 -0.30
N PRO A 217 -24.63 17.65 -1.06
CA PRO A 217 -24.59 17.93 -2.49
C PRO A 217 -23.80 19.21 -2.82
N GLU A 218 -23.92 20.26 -2.00
CA GLU A 218 -23.16 21.51 -2.15
C GLU A 218 -21.63 21.37 -1.99
N ASP A 219 -21.15 20.43 -1.18
CA ASP A 219 -19.72 20.18 -0.95
C ASP A 219 -19.12 19.21 -1.98
N MET A 220 -19.94 18.32 -2.54
CA MET A 220 -19.52 17.34 -3.54
C MET A 220 -19.36 17.95 -4.94
N ALA A 221 -20.21 18.94 -5.29
CA ALA A 221 -20.12 19.69 -6.53
C ALA A 221 -18.81 20.49 -6.67
N ARG A 222 -18.22 20.94 -5.56
CA ARG A 222 -16.91 21.65 -5.57
C ARG A 222 -15.70 20.73 -5.81
N ILE A 223 -15.86 19.42 -5.67
CA ILE A 223 -14.75 18.45 -5.72
C ILE A 223 -14.78 17.65 -7.04
N ILE A 224 -15.98 17.41 -7.60
CA ILE A 224 -16.16 16.68 -8.86
C ILE A 224 -16.67 17.67 -9.93
N PRO A 225 -15.82 18.15 -10.85
CA PRO A 225 -16.29 19.01 -11.94
C PRO A 225 -17.30 18.25 -12.81
N GLY A 226 -18.49 18.82 -13.00
CA GLY A 226 -19.57 18.25 -13.82
C GLY A 226 -20.69 17.51 -13.06
N LEU A 227 -20.66 17.50 -11.72
CA LEU A 227 -21.77 16.96 -10.91
C LEU A 227 -22.89 17.99 -10.66
N GLU A 228 -22.58 19.27 -10.82
CA GLU A 228 -23.50 20.40 -10.70
C GLU A 228 -24.67 20.31 -11.68
N ASP A 229 -24.42 19.98 -12.96
CA ASP A 229 -25.45 19.89 -14.00
C ASP A 229 -26.54 18.84 -13.70
N LYS A 230 -26.20 17.75 -13.01
CA LYS A 230 -27.19 16.72 -12.63
C LYS A 230 -28.09 17.11 -11.46
N MET A 231 -27.66 18.05 -10.61
CA MET A 231 -28.50 18.54 -9.51
C MET A 231 -29.48 19.60 -9.97
N THR A 232 -29.12 20.38 -11.00
CA THR A 232 -30.02 21.33 -11.65
C THR A 232 -31.12 20.62 -12.43
N ASP A 233 -30.82 19.54 -13.16
CA ASP A 233 -31.84 18.75 -13.89
C ASP A 233 -32.92 18.15 -12.96
N ASP A 234 -32.56 17.75 -11.73
CA ASP A 234 -33.52 17.25 -10.73
C ASP A 234 -34.33 18.38 -10.05
N LEU A 235 -33.87 19.63 -10.12
CA LEU A 235 -34.54 20.82 -9.57
C LEU A 235 -35.33 21.63 -10.62
N GLU A 236 -35.06 21.43 -11.92
CA GLU A 236 -35.64 22.20 -13.03
C GLU A 236 -36.89 21.55 -13.65
N TYR A 237 -37.38 20.45 -13.07
CA TYR A 237 -38.73 19.92 -13.33
C TYR A 237 -39.54 19.89 -12.03
N PRO A 238 -40.08 21.04 -11.58
CA PRO A 238 -41.53 21.20 -11.68
C PRO A 238 -41.97 22.68 -11.74
N CYS A 239 -42.31 23.21 -12.93
CA CYS A 239 -43.39 24.22 -13.16
C CYS A 239 -43.29 24.97 -14.49
N GLU A 240 -42.37 24.67 -15.41
CA GLU A 240 -42.42 25.29 -16.74
C GLU A 240 -43.13 24.37 -17.73
N HIS A 241 -44.44 24.62 -17.89
CA HIS A 241 -45.22 24.60 -19.13
C HIS A 241 -46.69 24.32 -18.82
N VAL A 242 -47.39 25.32 -18.29
CA VAL A 242 -48.84 25.47 -18.54
C VAL A 242 -49.03 26.76 -19.31
N SER A 243 -48.72 26.72 -20.60
CA SER A 243 -49.25 27.67 -21.57
C SER A 243 -50.68 27.25 -21.91
N SER A 244 -51.61 28.13 -21.56
CA SER A 244 -53.02 28.21 -21.94
C SER A 244 -53.42 27.48 -23.23
N SER A 245 -54.18 26.38 -23.12
CA SER A 245 -55.12 25.92 -24.15
C SER A 245 -56.03 24.81 -23.64
N SER A 246 -57.33 25.12 -23.53
CA SER A 246 -58.48 24.23 -23.79
C SER A 246 -58.62 22.85 -23.08
N THR A 247 -59.62 22.81 -22.19
CA THR A 247 -60.66 21.75 -22.05
C THR A 247 -60.29 20.37 -21.47
N ASP A 248 -60.91 20.07 -20.32
CA ASP A 248 -61.24 18.75 -19.77
C ASP A 248 -60.20 17.62 -19.80
N ARG A 249 -59.48 17.44 -18.69
CA ARG A 249 -59.41 16.15 -17.97
C ARG A 249 -58.57 16.26 -16.69
N HIS A 250 -59.06 15.62 -15.63
CA HIS A 250 -58.32 15.37 -14.39
C HIS A 250 -56.95 14.72 -14.67
N PRO A 251 -55.85 15.19 -14.06
CA PRO A 251 -54.62 14.41 -14.02
C PRO A 251 -54.70 13.36 -12.91
N PHE A 252 -54.62 12.11 -13.32
CA PHE A 252 -54.28 10.97 -12.47
C PHE A 252 -52.81 11.12 -12.02
N CYS A 253 -52.55 11.23 -10.71
CA CYS A 253 -51.22 11.04 -10.15
C CYS A 253 -51.04 9.57 -9.78
N HIS A 254 -50.12 8.89 -10.47
CA HIS A 254 -49.67 7.55 -10.13
C HIS A 254 -48.20 7.65 -9.73
N SER A 255 -47.90 7.76 -8.44
CA SER A 255 -46.73 7.12 -7.82
C SER A 255 -46.66 7.47 -6.33
N GLU A 256 -46.49 6.41 -5.56
CA GLU A 256 -46.60 6.31 -4.11
C GLU A 256 -45.22 6.56 -3.50
N ARG A 257 -44.84 7.84 -3.39
CA ARG A 257 -43.75 8.33 -2.53
C ARG A 257 -43.63 9.83 -2.80
N ASP A 258 -44.33 10.64 -2.01
CA ASP A 258 -43.92 12.02 -1.67
C ASP A 258 -44.99 12.66 -0.79
N ASN A 259 -44.93 12.33 0.51
CA ASN A 259 -45.69 13.05 1.56
C ASN A 259 -45.29 14.54 1.67
N ALA A 260 -44.29 15.01 0.91
CA ALA A 260 -43.87 16.40 0.86
C ALA A 260 -44.79 17.27 -0.03
N CYS A 261 -45.43 16.70 -1.06
CA CYS A 261 -46.29 17.47 -1.96
C CYS A 261 -47.64 17.85 -1.30
N PHE A 262 -48.07 17.07 -0.30
CA PHE A 262 -49.35 17.29 0.39
C PHE A 262 -49.36 18.54 1.29
N HIS A 263 -48.19 18.99 1.75
CA HIS A 263 -48.09 20.17 2.61
C HIS A 263 -48.07 21.48 1.82
N LEU A 264 -47.55 21.50 0.57
CA LEU A 264 -47.45 22.74 -0.21
C LEU A 264 -48.77 23.15 -0.88
N CYS A 265 -49.65 22.21 -1.22
CA CYS A 265 -50.96 22.53 -1.82
C CYS A 265 -52.02 22.98 -0.81
N ARG A 266 -51.78 22.84 0.50
CA ARG A 266 -52.77 23.21 1.53
C ARG A 266 -52.80 24.72 1.84
N ASP A 267 -51.76 25.46 1.47
CA ASP A 267 -51.62 26.89 1.75
C ASP A 267 -52.14 27.82 0.64
N LEU A 268 -52.70 27.27 -0.45
CA LEU A 268 -53.35 28.05 -1.51
C LEU A 268 -54.89 27.98 -1.44
N ARG A 269 -55.45 28.09 -0.22
CA ARG A 269 -56.88 28.40 -0.06
C ARG A 269 -57.06 29.92 -0.16
N PRO A 270 -57.83 30.46 -1.12
CA PRO A 270 -58.14 31.87 -1.15
C PRO A 270 -58.96 32.27 0.10
N PRO A 271 -58.78 33.50 0.64
CA PRO A 271 -59.58 33.95 1.76
C PRO A 271 -61.06 34.03 1.35
N SER A 272 -61.90 33.36 2.12
CA SER A 272 -63.34 33.60 2.14
C SER A 272 -63.60 35.02 2.63
N VAL A 273 -64.12 35.89 1.77
CA VAL A 273 -64.81 37.12 2.21
C VAL A 273 -66.27 37.00 1.79
N THR A 274 -67.08 36.77 2.82
CA THR A 274 -68.52 37.00 2.89
C THR A 274 -68.83 38.50 2.85
N ALA A 275 -69.63 38.93 1.88
CA ALA A 275 -70.77 39.86 1.97
C ALA A 275 -71.22 40.21 0.54
#